data_AF-A0A2C6AXC8-F1
#
_entry.id   AF-A0A2C6AXC8-F1
#
_cell.length_a   1.000
_cell.length_b   1.000
_cell.length_c   1.000
_cell.angle_alpha   90.00
_cell.angle_beta   90.00
_cell.angle_gamma   90.00
#
_symmetry.space_group_name_H-M   'P 1'
#
loop_
_entity.id
_entity.type
_entity.pdbx_description
1 polymer ?
#
loop_
_entity_poly.entity_id
_entity_poly.type
_entity_poly.pdbx_seq_one_letter_code
_entity_poly.pdbx_strand_id
1 'polypeptide(L)' 'MSKYKIGFLVNSNANAFCKNVEVIDLVDDYGYSEEEAEEIIKDEDKMIELLKEWVWDSIETNVEYLETEEEVKNWWSIGD' A
#
# COMPACT_ATOMS: atom_id res chain seq x y z
N MET A 1 -17.76 -10.64 10.63
CA MET A 1 -16.87 -9.62 11.23
C MET A 1 -15.90 -10.32 12.14
N SER A 2 -14.75 -10.67 11.58
CA SER A 2 -13.66 -11.27 12.34
C SER A 2 -12.98 -10.22 13.24
N LYS A 3 -12.09 -10.70 14.12
CA LYS A 3 -11.25 -9.83 14.97
C LYS A 3 -9.94 -9.42 14.27
N TYR A 4 -9.63 -10.00 13.12
CA TYR A 4 -8.35 -9.89 12.42
C TYR A 4 -8.35 -8.72 11.45
N LYS A 5 -8.18 -7.51 11.98
CA LYS A 5 -8.26 -6.27 11.21
C LYS A 5 -6.93 -5.54 11.17
N ILE A 6 -6.58 -5.01 10.01
CA ILE A 6 -5.41 -4.16 9.80
C ILE A 6 -5.87 -2.79 9.29
N GLY A 7 -5.30 -1.73 9.84
CA GLY A 7 -5.50 -0.37 9.35
C GLY A 7 -4.33 0.09 8.49
N PHE A 8 -4.62 0.58 7.29
CA PHE A 8 -3.66 1.23 6.41
C PHE A 8 -3.80 2.75 6.50
N LEU A 9 -2.66 3.43 6.46
CA LEU A 9 -2.56 4.89 6.41
C LEU A 9 -1.44 5.27 5.45
N VAL A 10 -1.78 6.02 4.41
CA VAL A 10 -0.80 6.66 3.51
C VAL A 10 -1.12 8.14 3.41
N ASN A 11 -0.11 8.97 3.61
CA ASN A 11 -0.26 10.42 3.63
C ASN A 11 1.02 11.08 3.11
N SER A 12 0.95 11.74 1.97
CA SER A 12 2.09 12.48 1.40
C SER A 12 2.36 13.81 2.12
N ASN A 13 1.46 14.25 3.01
CA ASN A 13 1.46 15.55 3.69
C ASN A 13 1.43 16.77 2.74
N ALA A 14 1.11 16.55 1.45
CA ALA A 14 1.05 17.62 0.46
C ALA A 14 -0.09 18.62 0.71
N ASN A 15 -1.27 18.13 1.12
CA ASN A 15 -2.45 18.97 1.41
C ASN A 15 -3.51 18.20 2.25
N ALA A 16 -4.65 18.83 2.54
CA ALA A 16 -5.71 18.24 3.37
C ALA A 16 -6.39 16.99 2.75
N PHE A 17 -6.24 16.76 1.44
CA PHE A 17 -6.88 15.68 0.68
C PHE A 17 -5.93 14.55 0.30
N CYS A 18 -4.66 14.59 0.73
CA CYS A 18 -3.64 13.59 0.36
C CYS A 18 -3.52 12.41 1.33
N LYS A 19 -4.46 12.29 2.27
CA LYS A 19 -4.51 11.22 3.27
C LYS A 19 -5.50 10.15 2.82
N ASN A 20 -5.01 8.93 2.64
CA ASN A 20 -5.82 7.73 2.42
C ASN A 20 -5.74 6.85 3.66
N VAL A 21 -6.91 6.35 4.09
CA VAL A 21 -7.05 5.41 5.22
C VAL A 21 -7.98 4.29 4.81
N GLU A 22 -7.64 3.06 5.15
CA GLU A 22 -8.45 1.88 4.90
C GLU A 22 -8.36 0.94 6.09
N VAL A 23 -9.43 0.21 6.39
CA VAL A 23 -9.41 -0.86 7.39
C VAL A 23 -9.89 -2.12 6.72
N ILE A 24 -9.01 -3.13 6.62
CA ILE A 24 -9.33 -4.41 6.02
C ILE A 24 -9.57 -5.46 7.11
N ASP A 25 -10.53 -6.36 6.88
CA ASP A 25 -10.70 -7.61 7.62
C ASP A 25 -10.04 -8.74 6.83
N LEU A 26 -8.99 -9.34 7.39
CA LEU A 26 -8.20 -10.37 6.70
C LEU A 26 -9.04 -11.59 6.32
N VAL A 27 -10.05 -11.92 7.12
CA VAL A 27 -10.90 -13.09 6.88
C VAL A 27 -12.05 -12.72 5.96
N ASP A 28 -12.78 -11.66 6.29
CA ASP A 28 -14.02 -11.33 5.58
C ASP A 28 -13.74 -10.65 4.21
N ASP A 29 -12.74 -9.78 4.12
CA ASP A 29 -12.45 -9.01 2.90
C ASP A 29 -11.40 -9.72 2.01
N TYR A 30 -10.38 -10.33 2.62
CA TYR A 30 -9.25 -10.93 1.90
C TYR A 30 -9.31 -12.48 1.86
N GLY A 31 -10.23 -13.09 2.62
CA GLY A 31 -10.49 -14.54 2.54
C GLY A 31 -9.46 -15.44 3.22
N TYR A 32 -8.58 -14.89 4.07
CA TYR A 32 -7.64 -15.69 4.85
C TYR A 32 -8.35 -16.54 5.89
N SER A 33 -7.76 -17.69 6.24
CA SER A 33 -8.15 -18.43 7.44
C SER A 33 -7.78 -17.67 8.71
N GLU A 34 -8.41 -17.99 9.84
CA GLU A 34 -8.06 -17.38 11.13
C GLU A 34 -6.60 -17.66 11.54
N GLU A 35 -6.06 -18.82 11.16
CA GLU A 35 -4.67 -19.20 11.43
C GLU A 35 -3.68 -18.32 10.63
N GLU A 36 -3.90 -18.18 9.32
CA GLU A 36 -3.10 -17.29 8.47
C GLU A 36 -3.20 -15.84 8.93
N ALA A 37 -4.41 -15.38 9.27
CA ALA A 37 -4.63 -14.02 9.75
C ALA A 37 -3.90 -13.77 11.09
N GLU A 38 -3.88 -14.74 12.00
CA GLU A 38 -3.12 -14.69 13.26
C GLU A 38 -1.61 -14.64 13.02
N GLU A 39 -1.10 -15.34 12.02
CA GLU A 39 0.31 -15.25 11.62
C GLU A 39 0.66 -13.88 11.05
N ILE A 40 -0.18 -13.33 10.18
CA ILE A 40 0.04 -12.02 9.55
C ILE A 40 0.10 -10.91 10.61
N ILE A 41 -0.85 -10.84 11.54
CA ILE A 41 -0.85 -9.75 12.54
C ILE A 41 0.32 -9.82 13.55
N LYS A 42 1.02 -10.96 13.61
CA LYS A 42 2.21 -11.16 14.45
C LYS A 42 3.52 -10.89 13.72
N ASP A 43 3.46 -10.62 12.42
CA ASP A 43 4.62 -10.45 11.55
C ASP A 43 4.50 -9.10 10.83
N GLU A 44 5.33 -8.14 11.27
CA GLU A 44 5.33 -6.79 10.72
C GLU A 44 5.68 -6.76 9.22
N ASP A 45 6.58 -7.64 8.77
CA ASP A 45 6.97 -7.71 7.36
C ASP A 45 5.78 -8.16 6.50
N LYS A 46 5.00 -9.14 6.95
CA LYS A 46 3.77 -9.56 6.26
C LYS A 46 2.73 -8.44 6.19
N MET A 47 2.56 -7.66 7.26
CA MET A 47 1.66 -6.50 7.25
C MET A 47 2.13 -5.40 6.30
N ILE A 48 3.45 -5.19 6.19
CA ILE A 48 4.04 -4.24 5.25
C ILE A 48 3.84 -4.69 3.80
N GLU A 49 3.96 -5.99 3.50
CA GLU A 49 3.66 -6.51 2.15
C GLU A 49 2.20 -6.27 1.76
N LEU A 50 1.24 -6.51 2.66
CA LEU A 50 -0.17 -6.18 2.41
C LEU A 50 -0.40 -4.67 2.17
N LEU A 51 0.31 -3.81 2.91
CA LEU A 51 0.26 -2.38 2.67
C LEU A 51 0.81 -2.03 1.28
N LYS A 52 1.92 -2.66 0.85
CA LYS A 52 2.50 -2.43 -0.49
C LYS A 52 1.53 -2.83 -1.60
N GLU A 53 0.91 -4.00 -1.49
CA GLU A 53 -0.12 -4.46 -2.43
C GLU A 53 -1.29 -3.48 -2.50
N TRP A 54 -1.82 -3.08 -1.33
CA TRP A 54 -2.91 -2.11 -1.27
C TRP A 54 -2.52 -0.75 -1.86
N VAL A 55 -1.31 -0.26 -1.60
CA VAL A 55 -0.79 0.99 -2.18
C VAL A 55 -0.72 0.90 -3.70
N TRP A 56 -0.20 -0.22 -4.22
CA TRP A 56 -0.06 -0.43 -5.65
C TRP A 56 -1.41 -0.44 -6.38
N ASP A 57 -2.43 -1.04 -5.77
CA ASP A 57 -3.77 -1.13 -6.36
C ASP A 57 -4.62 0.13 -6.14
N SER A 58 -4.41 0.87 -5.05
CA SER A 58 -5.30 1.96 -4.62
C SER A 58 -4.77 3.36 -4.89
N ILE A 59 -3.46 3.52 -5.09
CA ILE A 59 -2.79 4.80 -5.27
C ILE A 59 -1.96 4.74 -6.54
N GLU A 60 -2.08 5.77 -7.39
CA GLU A 60 -1.23 5.91 -8.57
C GLU A 60 0.24 6.02 -8.13
N THR A 61 0.94 4.90 -8.24
CA THR A 61 2.35 4.75 -7.90
C THR A 61 3.01 3.96 -9.01
N ASN A 62 4.27 4.28 -9.30
CA ASN A 62 5.01 3.59 -10.35
C ASN A 62 6.51 3.62 -10.05
N VAL A 63 7.23 2.66 -10.63
CA VAL A 63 8.69 2.57 -10.57
C VAL A 63 9.22 2.15 -11.93
N GLU A 64 10.23 2.86 -12.42
CA GLU A 64 10.85 2.60 -13.71
C GLU A 64 12.37 2.70 -13.59
N TYR A 65 13.09 1.78 -14.27
CA TYR A 65 14.54 1.89 -14.41
C TYR A 65 14.84 2.83 -15.57
N LEU A 66 15.59 3.89 -15.28
CA LEU A 66 15.94 4.93 -16.25
C LEU A 66 17.40 4.74 -16.65
N GLU A 67 17.66 4.42 -17.92
CA GLU A 67 19.00 4.12 -18.42
C GLU A 67 19.72 5.40 -18.91
N THR A 68 18.96 6.37 -19.39
CA THR A 68 19.46 7.57 -20.06
C THR A 68 19.08 8.86 -19.35
N GLU A 69 19.89 9.92 -19.54
CA GLU A 69 19.59 11.26 -19.03
C GLU A 69 18.29 11.85 -19.62
N GLU A 70 17.91 11.43 -20.84
CA GLU A 70 16.64 11.85 -21.46
C GLU A 70 15.44 11.24 -20.73
N GLU A 71 15.50 9.95 -20.37
CA GLU A 71 14.47 9.29 -19.55
C GLU A 71 14.37 9.92 -18.16
N VAL A 72 15.50 10.24 -17.51
CA VAL A 72 15.50 10.97 -16.23
C VAL A 72 14.81 12.33 -16.36
N LYS A 73 15.10 13.08 -17.42
CA LYS A 73 14.46 14.38 -17.66
C LYS A 73 12.95 14.25 -17.90
N ASN A 74 12.53 13.25 -18.67
CA ASN A 74 11.11 12.97 -18.92
C ASN A 74 10.39 12.56 -17.63
N TRP A 75 11.02 11.75 -16.76
CA TRP A 75 10.43 11.35 -15.48
C TRP A 75 10.09 12.54 -14.58
N TRP A 76 11.01 13.50 -14.44
CA TRP A 76 10.75 14.71 -13.65
C TRP A 76 9.57 15.52 -14.17
N SER A 77 9.35 15.54 -15.48
CA SER A 77 8.25 16.28 -16.10
C SER A 77 6.86 15.69 -15.81
N ILE A 78 6.77 14.47 -15.28
CA ILE A 78 5.49 13.86 -14.86
C ILE A 78 4.90 14.59 -13.65
N GLY A 79 5.76 15.12 -12.77
CA GLY A 79 5.35 15.81 -11.54
C GLY A 79 5.16 17.31 -11.66
N ASP A 80 5.49 17.91 -12.82
CA ASP A 80 5.38 19.34 -13.13
C ASP A 80 3.99 19.68 -13.73
#